data_AF-A0ABD4Z7N6-F1
#
_entry.id   AF-A0ABD4Z7N6-F1
#
_cell.length_a   1.000
_cell.length_b   1.000
_cell.length_c   1.000
_cell.angle_alpha   90.00
_cell.angle_beta   90.00
_cell.angle_gamma   90.00
#
_symmetry.space_group_name_H-M   'P 1'
#
loop_
_entity.id
_entity.type
_entity.pdbx_description
1 polymer ?
#
loop_
_entity_poly.entity_id
_entity_poly.type
_entity_poly.pdbx_seq_one_letter_code
_entity_poly.pdbx_strand_id
1 'polypeptide(L)' 'MARFDLKTIIVTKDLGGKMAVAPLVDDHPGIPDVPGNELVNLFEKHVRKYGVEIVVGNPMENLRRSNDL' A
#
# COMPACT_ATOMS: atom_id res chain seq x y z
N MET A 1 10.60 -0.09 -6.12
CA MET A 1 11.34 -1.33 -5.82
C MET A 1 10.95 -2.45 -6.77
N ALA A 2 9.69 -2.91 -6.81
CA ALA A 2 9.26 -4.00 -7.69
C ALA A 2 9.56 -3.80 -9.20
N ARG A 3 9.39 -2.57 -9.73
CA ARG A 3 9.75 -2.25 -11.13
C ARG A 3 11.25 -2.26 -11.44
N PHE A 4 12.10 -2.30 -10.41
CA PHE A 4 13.56 -2.36 -10.52
C PHE A 4 14.08 -3.77 -10.22
N ASP A 5 13.22 -4.80 -10.34
CA ASP A 5 13.56 -6.22 -10.13
C ASP A 5 14.09 -6.55 -8.72
N LEU A 6 13.71 -5.75 -7.72
CA LEU A 6 13.99 -6.04 -6.31
C LEU A 6 12.88 -6.89 -5.72
N LYS A 7 13.26 -7.95 -4.98
CA LYS A 7 12.32 -8.71 -4.14
C LYS A 7 11.68 -7.77 -3.11
N THR A 8 10.41 -7.46 -3.30
CA THR A 8 9.68 -6.43 -2.55
C THR A 8 8.51 -7.06 -1.80
N ILE A 9 8.33 -6.67 -0.54
CA ILE A 9 7.18 -7.01 0.31
C ILE A 9 6.58 -5.73 0.86
N ILE A 10 5.26 -5.68 1.02
CA ILE A 10 4.54 -4.61 1.73
C ILE A 10 3.98 -5.21 3.01
N VAL A 11 4.25 -4.57 4.14
CA VAL A 11 3.68 -4.93 5.44
C VAL A 11 2.84 -3.76 5.92
N THR A 12 1.55 -3.99 6.19
CA THR A 12 0.64 -2.93 6.63
C THR A 12 -0.40 -3.46 7.61
N LYS A 13 -0.95 -2.55 8.43
CA LYS A 13 -2.11 -2.86 9.28
C LYS A 13 -3.39 -2.93 8.46
N ASP A 14 -3.56 -1.98 7.56
CA ASP A 14 -4.73 -1.80 6.72
C ASP A 14 -4.32 -1.34 5.33
N LEU A 15 -5.13 -1.68 4.33
CA LEU A 15 -4.92 -1.22 2.96
C LEU A 15 -5.43 0.21 2.82
N GLY A 16 -4.67 1.04 2.10
CA GLY A 16 -5.11 2.38 1.74
C GLY A 16 -4.98 3.45 2.83
N GLY A 17 -4.79 3.08 4.09
CA GLY A 17 -4.62 4.04 5.18
C GLY A 17 -5.79 5.02 5.27
N LYS A 18 -5.49 6.32 5.36
CA LYS A 18 -6.53 7.37 5.46
C LYS A 18 -7.41 7.48 4.22
N MET A 19 -6.89 7.15 3.04
CA MET A 19 -7.66 7.18 1.81
C MET A 19 -8.79 6.15 1.81
N ALA A 20 -8.62 5.00 2.48
CA ALA A 20 -9.66 3.97 2.56
C ALA A 20 -10.95 4.44 3.25
N VAL A 21 -10.86 5.48 4.09
CA VAL A 21 -12.01 6.06 4.82
C VAL A 21 -12.41 7.44 4.29
N ALA A 22 -11.77 7.93 3.23
CA ALA A 22 -12.16 9.19 2.61
C ALA A 22 -13.46 8.98 1.80
N PRO A 23 -14.51 9.78 2.04
CA PRO A 23 -15.76 9.67 1.28
C PRO A 23 -15.57 10.08 -0.18
N LEU A 24 -14.66 11.02 -0.44
CA LEU A 24 -14.34 11.54 -1.76
C LEU A 24 -12.87 11.95 -1.82
N VAL A 25 -12.23 11.69 -2.95
CA VAL A 25 -10.93 12.22 -3.36
C VAL A 25 -11.14 12.90 -4.70
N ASP A 26 -11.02 14.23 -4.72
CA ASP A 26 -11.26 15.09 -5.89
C ASP A 26 -9.96 15.75 -6.40
N ASP A 27 -8.84 15.53 -5.71
CA ASP A 27 -7.55 16.14 -5.98
C ASP A 27 -6.48 15.15 -6.50
N HIS A 28 -6.86 13.92 -6.86
CA HIS A 28 -5.94 12.95 -7.46
C HIS A 28 -5.82 13.14 -8.98
N PRO A 29 -4.66 13.59 -9.52
CA PRO A 29 -4.54 13.88 -10.95
C PRO A 29 -4.82 12.65 -11.82
N GLY A 30 -5.66 12.82 -12.83
CA GLY A 30 -6.04 11.76 -13.78
C GLY A 30 -7.21 10.88 -13.33
N ILE A 31 -7.70 11.04 -12.10
CA ILE A 31 -8.93 10.38 -11.60
C ILE A 31 -9.73 11.41 -10.79
N PRO A 32 -10.55 12.25 -11.46
CA PRO A 32 -11.41 13.21 -10.76
C PRO A 32 -12.52 12.49 -9.99
N ASP A 33 -12.94 13.07 -8.87
CA ASP A 33 -14.12 12.71 -8.09
C ASP A 33 -14.31 11.20 -7.83
N VAL A 34 -13.39 10.59 -7.08
CA VAL A 34 -13.39 9.14 -6.81
C VAL A 34 -13.58 8.84 -5.32
N PRO A 35 -14.45 7.88 -4.94
CA PRO A 35 -14.49 7.39 -3.57
C PRO A 35 -13.13 6.83 -3.13
N GLY A 36 -12.69 7.16 -1.92
CA GLY A 36 -11.34 6.81 -1.48
C GLY A 36 -11.07 5.30 -1.49
N ASN A 37 -12.05 4.48 -1.11
CA ASN A 37 -11.98 3.02 -1.18
C ASN A 37 -11.80 2.48 -2.62
N GLU A 38 -12.39 3.13 -3.63
CA GLU A 38 -12.20 2.74 -5.02
C GLU A 38 -10.79 3.06 -5.51
N LEU A 39 -10.25 4.20 -5.11
CA LEU A 39 -8.86 4.57 -5.43
C LEU A 39 -7.86 3.60 -4.77
N VAL A 40 -8.14 3.14 -3.54
CA VAL A 40 -7.36 2.06 -2.89
C VAL A 40 -7.35 0.78 -3.73
N ASN A 41 -8.50 0.36 -4.25
CA ASN A 41 -8.60 -0.84 -5.09
C ASN A 41 -7.75 -0.72 -6.36
N LEU A 42 -7.70 0.47 -6.98
CA LEU A 42 -6.85 0.72 -8.15
C LEU A 42 -5.36 0.59 -7.83
N PHE A 43 -4.92 1.14 -6.69
CA PHE A 43 -3.53 0.99 -6.25
C PHE A 43 -3.18 -0.45 -5.89
N GLU A 44 -4.04 -1.15 -5.16
CA GLU A 44 -3.82 -2.54 -4.82
C GLU A 44 -3.69 -3.41 -6.09
N LYS A 45 -4.60 -3.22 -7.06
CA LYS A 45 -4.53 -3.91 -8.36
C LYS A 45 -3.23 -3.61 -9.09
N HIS A 46 -2.76 -2.37 -9.06
CA HIS A 46 -1.50 -1.99 -9.69
C HIS A 46 -0.30 -2.66 -9.01
N VAL A 47 -0.27 -2.71 -7.68
CA VAL A 47 0.80 -3.41 -6.92
C VAL A 47 0.79 -4.90 -7.23
N ARG A 48 -0.37 -5.56 -7.18
CA ARG A 48 -0.51 -7.00 -7.45
C ARG A 48 -0.10 -7.40 -8.86
N LYS A 49 -0.21 -6.51 -9.85
CA LYS A 49 0.30 -6.73 -11.22
C LYS A 49 1.80 -7.05 -11.26
N TYR A 50 2.58 -6.59 -10.28
CA TYR A 50 4.01 -6.88 -10.18
C TYR A 50 4.34 -8.06 -9.25
N GLY A 51 3.35 -8.84 -8.81
CA GLY A 51 3.58 -10.01 -7.96
C GLY A 51 4.09 -9.67 -6.55
N VAL A 52 3.92 -8.42 -6.10
CA VAL A 52 4.33 -7.99 -4.76
C VAL A 52 3.43 -8.63 -3.70
N GLU A 53 4.05 -9.29 -2.73
CA GLU A 53 3.36 -9.81 -1.55
C GLU A 53 2.92 -8.66 -0.64
N ILE A 54 1.66 -8.68 -0.22
CA ILE A 54 1.09 -7.71 0.72
C ILE A 54 0.65 -8.46 1.97
N VAL A 55 1.39 -8.26 3.06
CA VAL A 55 1.08 -8.81 4.38
C VAL A 55 0.23 -7.79 5.12
N VAL A 56 -1.04 -8.13 5.33
CA VAL A 56 -1.98 -7.34 6.13
C VAL A 56 -2.15 -7.99 7.49
N GLY A 57 -2.00 -7.24 8.58
CA GLY A 57 -2.13 -7.81 9.90
C GLY A 57 -1.76 -6.86 11.04
N ASN A 58 -1.10 -7.39 12.05
CA ASN A 58 -0.74 -6.61 13.22
C ASN A 58 0.36 -5.58 12.89
N PRO A 59 0.39 -4.43 13.62
CA PRO A 59 1.47 -3.46 13.49
C PRO A 59 2.85 -4.10 13.72
N MET A 60 3.86 -3.61 13.00
CA MET A 60 5.25 -3.98 13.30
C MET A 60 5.63 -3.43 14.67
N GLU A 61 5.93 -4.33 15.61
CA GLU A 61 6.28 -3.96 16.99
C GLU A 61 7.76 -3.65 17.14
N ASN A 62 8.62 -4.27 16.33
CA ASN A 62 10.07 -4.23 16.50
C ASN A 62 10.79 -4.13 15.15
N LEU A 63 11.87 -3.36 15.14
CA LEU A 63 12.85 -3.30 14.06
C LEU A 63 14.25 -3.48 14.68
N ARG A 64 14.97 -4.52 14.26
CA ARG A 64 16.32 -4.81 14.77
C ARG A 64 17.31 -4.79 13.62
N ARG A 65 18.51 -4.23 13.85
CA ARG A 65 19.60 -4.34 12.88
C ARG A 65 20.40 -5.61 13.18
N SER A 66 20.79 -6.32 12.13
CA SER A 66 21.50 -7.61 12.28
C SER A 66 22.88 -7.50 12.95
N ASN A 67 23.45 -6.29 13.09
CA ASN A 67 24.76 -6.07 13.68
C ASN A 67 24.68 -5.57 15.15
N ASP A 68 23.49 -5.50 15.74
CA ASP A 68 23.29 -5.05 17.12
C ASP A 68 23.41 -6.23 18.14
N LEU A 69 24.38 -7.14 17.91
CA LEU A 69 24.71 -8.28 18.78
C LEU A 69 26.15 -8.22 19.28
#